data_AF-A0A9Q5G5I2-F1
#
_entry.id   AF-A0A9Q5G5I2-F1
#
_cell.length_a   1.000
_cell.length_b   1.000
_cell.length_c   1.000
_cell.angle_alpha   90.00
_cell.angle_beta   90.00
_cell.angle_gamma   90.00
#
_symmetry.space_group_name_H-M   'P 1'
#
loop_
_entity.id
_entity.type
_entity.pdbx_description
1 polymer ?
#
loop_
_entity_poly.entity_id
_entity_poly.type
_entity_poly.pdbx_seq_one_letter_code
_entity_poly.pdbx_strand_id
1 'polypeptide(L)' 'MKNYPSNITWQQFELIRPALENFRKRTKPRKYDLYEVFCAVLYVLKTGCQWRQVPGDYPEWRSVYNYYKI' A
#
# COMPACT_ATOMS: atom_id res chain seq x y z
N MET A 1 9.48 7.88 -4.81
CA MET A 1 8.00 7.83 -4.85
C MET A 1 7.48 9.18 -5.34
N LYS A 2 6.67 9.21 -6.41
CA LYS A 2 6.06 10.47 -6.86
C LYS A 2 4.99 10.92 -5.86
N ASN A 3 4.86 12.24 -5.68
CA ASN A 3 3.87 12.80 -4.77
C ASN A 3 2.50 12.81 -5.45
N TYR A 4 1.72 11.74 -5.24
CA TYR A 4 0.35 11.67 -5.70
C TYR A 4 -0.57 12.36 -4.69
N PRO A 5 -1.65 13.02 -5.13
CA PRO A 5 -2.62 13.66 -4.23
C PRO A 5 -3.35 12.66 -3.31
N SER A 6 -3.25 11.36 -3.61
CA SER A 6 -3.76 10.26 -2.78
C SER A 6 -2.79 9.79 -1.69
N ASN A 7 -1.54 10.25 -1.70
CA ASN A 7 -0.56 9.87 -0.69
C ASN A 7 -0.87 10.57 0.64
N ILE A 8 -0.65 9.86 1.74
CA ILE A 8 -0.82 10.39 3.10
C ILE A 8 0.54 10.79 3.68
N THR A 9 0.55 11.65 4.69
CA THR A 9 1.80 12.01 5.36
C THR A 9 2.31 10.85 6.22
N TRP A 10 3.62 10.83 6.47
CA TRP A 10 4.24 9.84 7.36
C TRP A 10 3.62 9.84 8.76
N GLN A 11 3.27 11.01 9.31
CA GLN A 11 2.60 11.11 10.61
C GLN A 11 1.22 10.44 10.62
N GLN A 12 0.42 10.62 9.56
CA GLN A 12 -0.87 9.95 9.43
C GLN A 12 -0.68 8.44 9.28
N PHE A 13 0.33 8.02 8.53
CA PHE A 13 0.64 6.61 8.34
C PHE A 13 1.10 5.94 9.64
N GLU A 14 1.85 6.63 10.49
CA GLU A 14 2.36 6.08 11.75
C GLU A 14 1.23 5.65 12.71
N LEU A 15 0.08 6.34 12.67
CA LEU A 15 -1.13 5.96 13.40
C LEU A 15 -1.75 4.64 12.90
N ILE A 16 -1.64 4.39 11.59
CA ILE A 16 -2.24 3.22 10.92
C ILE A 16 -1.27 2.03 10.92
N ARG A 17 0.04 2.30 10.91
CA ARG A 17 1.12 1.30 10.90
C ARG A 17 0.91 0.16 11.88
N PRO A 18 0.64 0.38 13.19
CA PRO A 18 0.49 -0.73 14.13
C PRO A 18 -0.69 -1.65 13.80
N ALA A 19 -1.79 -1.12 13.23
CA ALA A 19 -2.91 -1.94 12.79
C ALA A 19 -2.52 -2.84 11.59
N LEU A 20 -1.78 -2.29 10.62
CA LEU A 20 -1.26 -3.04 9.48
C LEU A 20 -0.22 -4.08 9.89
N GLU A 21 0.59 -3.79 10.91
CA GLU A 21 1.60 -4.72 11.40
C GLU A 21 1.01 -5.91 12.13
N ASN A 22 -0.05 -5.69 12.91
CA ASN A 22 -0.73 -6.72 13.68
C ASN A 22 -1.60 -7.66 12.83
N PHE A 23 -1.98 -7.24 11.62
CA PHE A 23 -2.94 -7.99 10.79
C PHE A 23 -2.39 -9.32 10.22
N ARG A 24 -1.07 -9.48 10.11
CA ARG A 24 -0.46 -10.62 9.40
C ARG A 24 0.26 -11.58 10.33
N LYS A 25 -0.18 -12.85 10.36
CA LYS A 25 0.61 -13.97 10.91
C LYS A 25 1.92 -14.08 10.13
N ARG A 26 3.02 -13.99 10.86
CA ARG A 26 4.38 -13.71 10.37
C ARG A 26 5.03 -14.95 9.73
N THR A 27 4.53 -15.39 8.58
CA THR A 27 5.04 -16.60 7.87
C THR A 27 6.11 -16.32 6.82
N LYS A 28 6.25 -15.09 6.32
CA LYS A 28 7.29 -14.72 5.34
C LYS A 28 7.83 -13.32 5.63
N PRO A 29 9.15 -13.05 5.48
CA PRO A 29 9.69 -11.70 5.60
C PRO A 29 9.03 -10.75 4.59
N ARG A 30 8.77 -9.51 5.01
CA ARG A 30 8.16 -8.48 4.16
C ARG A 30 9.19 -8.03 3.13
N LYS A 31 8.81 -8.10 1.84
CA LYS A 31 9.65 -7.66 0.72
C LYS A 31 9.45 -6.17 0.38
N TYR A 32 8.28 -5.63 0.70
CA TYR A 32 7.87 -4.26 0.38
C TYR A 32 7.56 -3.48 1.66
N ASP A 33 7.79 -2.17 1.62
CA ASP A 33 7.42 -1.27 2.70
C ASP A 33 5.88 -1.17 2.80
N LEU A 34 5.37 -1.17 4.03
CA LEU A 34 3.93 -1.06 4.29
C LEU A 34 3.39 0.31 3.85
N TYR A 35 4.21 1.35 3.96
CA TYR A 35 3.83 2.68 3.52
C TYR A 35 3.56 2.72 2.02
N GLU A 36 4.47 2.18 1.22
CA GLU A 36 4.33 2.16 -0.24
C GLU A 36 3.12 1.32 -0.68
N VAL A 37 2.91 0.16 -0.04
CA VAL A 37 1.75 -0.69 -0.30
C VAL A 37 0.45 0.04 0.06
N PHE A 38 0.41 0.71 1.21
CA PHE A 38 -0.78 1.44 1.66
C PHE A 38 -1.11 2.61 0.73
N CYS A 39 -0.11 3.40 0.32
CA CYS A 39 -0.29 4.47 -0.65
C CYS A 39 -0.73 3.95 -2.02
N ALA A 40 -0.25 2.78 -2.46
CA ALA A 40 -0.72 2.15 -3.69
C ALA A 40 -2.20 1.74 -3.62
N VAL A 41 -2.64 1.17 -2.48
CA VAL A 41 -4.05 0.87 -2.24
C VAL A 41 -4.89 2.15 -2.24
N LEU A 42 -4.45 3.20 -1.53
CA LEU A 42 -5.13 4.49 -1.50
C LEU A 42 -5.24 5.12 -2.89
N TYR A 43 -4.20 5.01 -3.71
CA TYR A 43 -4.22 5.49 -5.09
C TYR A 43 -5.35 4.82 -5.89
N VAL A 44 -5.47 3.49 -5.81
CA VAL A 44 -6.54 2.73 -6.46
C VAL A 44 -7.92 3.13 -5.92
N LEU A 45 -8.07 3.25 -4.60
CA LEU A 45 -9.34 3.64 -3.97
C LEU A 45 -9.77 5.06 -4.35
N LYS A 46 -8.82 6.00 -4.47
CA LYS A 46 -9.12 7.40 -4.78
C LYS A 46 -9.40 7.63 -6.26
N THR A 47 -8.66 6.95 -7.14
CA THR A 47 -8.79 7.12 -8.60
C THR A 47 -9.80 6.17 -9.23
N GLY A 48 -10.11 5.05 -8.59
CA GLY A 48 -10.96 4.00 -9.13
C GLY A 48 -10.32 3.25 -10.32
N CYS A 49 -9.00 3.35 -10.50
CA CYS A 49 -8.31 2.75 -11.63
C CYS A 49 -8.20 1.22 -11.49
N GLN A 50 -7.99 0.53 -12.61
CA GLN A 50 -7.73 -0.90 -12.58
C GLN A 50 -6.36 -1.19 -11.95
N TRP A 51 -6.22 -2.30 -11.23
CA TRP A 51 -4.96 -2.71 -10.60
C TRP A 51 -3.75 -2.77 -11.55
N ARG A 52 -4.00 -3.11 -12.83
CA ARG A 52 -2.96 -3.13 -13.88
C ARG A 52 -2.49 -1.75 -14.34
N GLN A 53 -3.27 -0.71 -14.05
CA GLN A 53 -2.96 0.69 -14.37
C GLN A 53 -2.29 1.41 -13.20
N VAL A 54 -2.02 0.72 -12.08
CA VAL A 54 -1.23 1.29 -10.99
C VAL A 54 0.15 1.69 -11.54
N PRO A 55 0.59 2.94 -11.31
CA PRO A 55 1.90 3.38 -11.76
C PRO A 55 3.01 2.46 -11.27
N GLY A 56 3.97 2.14 -12.14
CA GLY A 56 5.13 1.28 -11.81
C GLY A 56 6.08 1.88 -10.77
N ASP A 57 5.84 3.12 -10.32
CA ASP A 57 6.52 3.75 -9.19
C ASP A 57 6.15 3.09 -7.85
N TYR A 58 5.01 2.40 -7.79
CA TYR A 58 4.54 1.64 -6.63
C TYR A 58 5.06 0.19 -6.69
N PRO A 59 5.09 -0.52 -5.53
CA PRO A 59 5.37 -1.94 -5.51
C PRO A 59 4.42 -2.71 -6.43
N GLU A 60 4.88 -3.86 -6.92
CA GLU A 60 4.18 -4.65 -7.93
C GLU A 60 2.69 -4.82 -7.57
N TRP A 61 1.80 -4.42 -8.49
CA TRP A 61 0.36 -4.37 -8.24
C TRP A 61 -0.21 -5.70 -7.71
N ARG A 62 0.38 -6.84 -8.10
CA ARG A 62 0.01 -8.17 -7.59
C ARG A 62 0.25 -8.30 -6.09
N SER A 63 1.39 -7.77 -5.64
CA SER A 63 1.73 -7.75 -4.23
C SER A 63 0.77 -6.84 -3.47
N VAL A 64 0.54 -5.61 -3.96
CA VAL A 64 -0.41 -4.67 -3.37
C VAL A 64 -1.82 -5.26 -3.30
N TYR A 65 -2.30 -5.88 -4.37
CA TYR A 65 -3.59 -6.55 -4.41
C TYR A 65 -3.69 -7.71 -3.42
N ASN A 66 -2.61 -8.50 -3.25
CA ASN A 66 -2.56 -9.53 -2.23
C ASN A 66 -2.67 -8.93 -0.82
N TYR A 67 -2.12 -7.75 -0.56
CA TYR A 67 -2.32 -7.04 0.71
C TYR A 67 -3.75 -6.52 0.89
N TYR A 68 -4.41 -6.10 -0.20
CA TYR A 68 -5.81 -5.64 -0.17
C TYR A 68 -6.82 -6.77 0.02
N LYS A 69 -6.52 -7.97 -0.50
CA LYS A 69 -7.44 -9.13 -0.48
C LYS A 69 -7.45 -9.89 0.87
N ILE A 70 -6.41 -9.74 1.70
CA ILE A 70 -6.30 -10.36 3.03
C ILE A 70 -7.30 -9.71 3.99
#